data_AF-A0A653BPZ9-F1
#
_entry.id   AF-A0A653BPZ9-F1
#
_cell.length_a   1.000
_cell.length_b   1.000
_cell.length_c   1.000
_cell.angle_alpha   90.00
_cell.angle_beta   90.00
_cell.angle_gamma   90.00
#
_symmetry.space_group_name_H-M   'P 1'
#
loop_
_entity.id
_entity.type
_entity.pdbx_description
1 polymer ?
#
loop_
_entity_poly.entity_id
_entity_poly.type
_entity_poly.pdbx_seq_one_letter_code
_entity_poly.pdbx_strand_id
1 'polypeptide(L)'
;MVMAKPGTVKSHDHIESQVYILSKEEGGRSKPFTSYIQLQMFCRTWDCPAQVILPDKEMVMPGEDAKLILKLMRPMVLEEGQRFTLRDGSQTLGTGVVSKTLPTLTEQERLELTEGKKAREKKQAQAK
;
A
#
# COMPACT_ATOMS: atom_id res chain seq x y z
N MET A 1 8.85 4.15 15.33
CA MET A 1 9.77 5.23 15.72
C MET A 1 11.15 4.86 15.19
N VAL A 2 11.88 5.78 14.56
CA VAL A 2 13.23 5.54 14.04
C VAL A 2 14.14 6.60 14.64
N MET A 3 15.34 6.20 15.09
CA MET A 3 16.36 7.12 15.56
C MET A 3 17.33 7.40 14.41
N ALA A 4 17.40 8.65 13.96
CA ALA A 4 18.26 9.06 12.85
C ALA A 4 18.80 10.47 13.08
N LYS A 5 19.90 10.80 12.42
CA LYS A 5 20.46 12.15 12.44
C LYS A 5 19.43 13.14 11.87
N PRO A 6 19.23 14.32 12.49
CA PRO A 6 18.27 15.32 12.01
C PRO A 6 18.47 15.62 10.51
N GLY A 7 17.36 15.65 9.77
CA GLY A 7 17.34 15.93 8.33
C GLY A 7 17.76 14.78 7.41
N THR A 8 18.15 13.62 7.94
CA THR A 8 18.62 12.49 7.13
C THR A 8 17.47 11.67 6.55
N VAL A 9 16.36 11.57 7.29
CA VAL A 9 15.26 10.67 6.99
C VAL A 9 13.98 11.47 6.79
N LYS A 10 13.26 11.20 5.70
CA LYS A 10 11.97 11.81 5.39
C LYS A 10 10.85 10.80 5.53
N SER A 11 9.67 11.30 5.88
CA SER A 11 8.45 10.51 5.94
C SER A 11 7.62 10.73 4.67
N HIS A 12 7.12 9.63 4.13
CA HIS A 12 6.29 9.59 2.94
C HIS A 12 5.02 8.79 3.24
N ASP A 13 3.91 9.19 2.63
CA ASP A 13 2.63 8.51 2.72
C ASP A 13 2.16 7.99 1.35
N HIS A 14 2.76 8.45 0.26
CA HIS A 14 2.45 8.02 -1.09
C HIS A 14 3.69 7.44 -1.76
N ILE A 15 3.61 6.18 -2.21
CA ILE A 15 4.73 5.50 -2.86
C ILE A 15 4.27 4.68 -4.06
N GLU A 16 5.16 4.55 -5.03
CA GLU A 16 5.08 3.57 -6.10
C GLU A 16 6.01 2.40 -5.76
N SER A 17 5.53 1.18 -5.94
CA SER A 17 6.24 -0.04 -5.56
C SER A 17 6.02 -1.17 -6.54
N GLN A 18 7.02 -2.02 -6.66
CA GLN A 18 6.90 -3.30 -7.35
C GLN A 18 6.69 -4.38 -6.28
N VAL A 19 5.63 -5.18 -6.42
CA VAL A 19 5.29 -6.23 -5.47
C VAL A 19 5.09 -7.55 -6.19
N TYR A 20 5.78 -8.58 -5.70
CA TYR A 20 5.51 -9.97 -6.06
C TYR A 20 4.49 -10.53 -5.07
N ILE A 21 3.41 -11.10 -5.59
CA ILE A 21 2.35 -11.68 -4.77
C ILE A 21 2.61 -13.16 -4.64
N LEU A 22 2.66 -13.64 -3.40
CA LEU A 22 2.93 -15.04 -3.11
C LEU A 22 1.79 -15.90 -3.67
N SER A 23 2.17 -16.98 -4.32
CA SER A 23 1.27 -18.03 -4.77
C SER A 23 0.66 -18.80 -3.58
N LYS A 24 -0.34 -19.64 -3.87
CA LYS A 24 -0.95 -20.51 -2.86
C LYS A 24 0.07 -21.48 -2.23
N GLU A 25 1.02 -21.98 -3.03
CA GLU A 25 2.03 -22.94 -2.59
C GLU A 25 3.06 -22.29 -1.65
N GLU A 26 3.32 -21.00 -1.86
CA GLU A 26 4.20 -20.18 -1.01
C GLU A 26 3.50 -19.68 0.27
N GLY A 27 2.25 -20.11 0.52
CA GLY A 27 1.48 -19.70 1.68
C GLY A 27 0.81 -18.33 1.54
N GLY A 28 0.70 -17.82 0.31
CA GLY A 28 -0.02 -16.60 -0.02
C GLY A 28 -1.54 -16.79 -0.15
N ARG A 29 -2.20 -15.79 -0.75
CA ARG A 29 -3.65 -15.77 -0.92
C ARG A 29 -4.05 -16.66 -2.10
N SER A 30 -5.14 -17.42 -1.97
CA SER A 30 -5.67 -18.21 -3.12
C SER A 30 -6.59 -17.40 -4.04
N LYS A 31 -7.14 -16.29 -3.55
CA LYS A 31 -8.06 -15.42 -4.31
C LYS A 31 -7.32 -14.18 -4.83
N PRO A 32 -7.61 -13.72 -6.05
CA PRO A 32 -7.10 -12.45 -6.54
C PRO A 32 -7.60 -11.30 -5.66
N PHE A 33 -6.89 -10.17 -5.68
CA PHE A 33 -7.35 -8.93 -5.07
C PHE A 33 -7.51 -7.82 -6.10
N THR A 34 -8.38 -6.88 -5.78
CA THR A 34 -8.76 -5.74 -6.62
C THR A 34 -8.14 -4.45 -6.10
N SER A 35 -8.20 -3.41 -6.91
CA SER A 35 -7.93 -2.03 -6.47
C SER A 35 -8.75 -1.62 -5.25
N TYR A 36 -8.17 -0.70 -4.48
CA TYR A 36 -8.72 -0.09 -3.27
C TYR A 36 -8.82 -0.99 -2.04
N ILE A 37 -8.26 -2.20 -2.08
CA ILE A 37 -8.11 -3.04 -0.89
C ILE A 37 -7.21 -2.34 0.14
N GLN A 38 -7.60 -2.44 1.42
CA GLN A 38 -6.77 -2.01 2.54
C GLN A 38 -5.99 -3.23 3.04
N LEU A 39 -4.66 -3.13 3.03
CA LEU A 39 -3.75 -4.15 3.53
C LEU A 39 -2.86 -3.55 4.60
N GLN A 40 -2.27 -4.40 5.45
CA GLN A 40 -1.24 -3.95 6.37
C GLN A 40 0.13 -4.05 5.69
N MET A 41 0.78 -2.91 5.48
CA MET A 41 2.16 -2.85 5.04
C MET A 41 3.06 -3.00 6.25
N PHE A 42 3.91 -4.03 6.24
CA PHE A 42 4.94 -4.24 7.24
C PHE A 42 6.30 -3.90 6.65
N CYS A 43 7.00 -2.96 7.26
CA CYS A 43 8.32 -2.55 6.82
C CYS A 43 9.27 -2.41 8.01
N ARG A 44 10.31 -3.24 8.01
CA ARG A 44 11.30 -3.37 9.10
C ARG A 44 10.64 -3.62 10.47
N THR A 45 10.33 -2.56 11.20
CA THR A 45 9.86 -2.59 12.60
C THR A 45 8.47 -2.02 12.79
N TRP A 46 7.80 -1.58 11.72
CA TRP A 46 6.49 -0.95 11.81
C TRP A 46 5.49 -1.59 10.85
N ASP A 47 4.24 -1.55 11.26
CA ASP A 47 3.07 -1.87 10.46
C ASP A 47 2.19 -0.61 10.28
N CYS A 48 1.70 -0.42 9.06
CA CYS A 48 0.76 0.64 8.74
C CYS A 48 -0.28 0.14 7.73
N PRO A 49 -1.58 0.42 7.95
CA PRO A 49 -2.57 0.18 6.92
C PRO A 49 -2.29 1.06 5.70
N ALA A 50 -2.18 0.40 4.55
CA ALA A 50 -1.99 1.01 3.24
C ALA A 50 -3.15 0.61 2.33
N GLN A 51 -3.70 1.60 1.63
CA GLN A 51 -4.58 1.35 0.52
C GLN A 51 -3.76 1.07 -0.73
N VAL A 52 -4.13 -0.01 -1.42
CA VAL A 52 -3.50 -0.42 -2.67
C VAL A 52 -4.31 0.10 -3.85
N ILE A 53 -3.63 0.74 -4.81
CA ILE A 53 -4.19 1.15 -6.09
C ILE A 53 -3.37 0.49 -7.18
N LEU A 54 -4.05 -0.19 -8.11
CA LEU A 54 -3.43 -0.80 -9.27
C LEU A 54 -3.66 0.15 -10.45
N PRO A 55 -2.61 0.74 -11.06
CA PRO A 55 -2.76 1.61 -12.22
C PRO A 55 -3.01 0.83 -13.51
N ASP A 56 -2.35 -0.32 -13.68
CA ASP A 56 -2.28 -1.03 -14.97
C ASP A 56 -3.24 -2.23 -15.07
N LYS A 57 -3.75 -2.72 -13.93
CA LYS A 57 -4.55 -3.95 -13.86
C LYS A 57 -5.73 -3.77 -12.93
N GLU A 58 -6.89 -4.32 -13.27
CA GLU A 58 -8.06 -4.29 -12.38
C GLU A 58 -7.94 -5.31 -11.25
N MET A 59 -7.24 -6.42 -11.51
CA MET A 59 -7.04 -7.54 -10.59
C MET A 59 -5.62 -8.08 -10.73
N VAL A 60 -5.05 -8.56 -9.63
CA VAL A 60 -3.77 -9.28 -9.67
C VAL A 60 -3.94 -10.68 -9.13
N MET A 61 -3.37 -11.65 -9.86
CA MET A 61 -3.39 -13.05 -9.50
C MET A 61 -2.24 -13.42 -8.56
N PRO A 62 -2.42 -14.41 -7.67
CA PRO A 62 -1.33 -14.96 -6.88
C PRO A 62 -0.23 -15.56 -7.78
N GLY A 63 1.04 -15.30 -7.45
CA GLY A 63 2.21 -15.72 -8.24
C GLY A 63 2.61 -14.75 -9.36
N GLU A 64 2.04 -13.53 -9.36
CA GLU A 64 2.31 -12.51 -10.37
C GLU A 64 3.02 -11.28 -9.77
N ASP A 65 3.84 -10.63 -10.59
CA ASP A 65 4.40 -9.31 -10.31
C ASP A 65 3.44 -8.19 -10.70
N ALA A 66 3.24 -7.24 -9.79
CA ALA A 66 2.43 -6.06 -10.02
C ALA A 66 3.09 -4.77 -9.55
N LYS A 67 2.89 -3.72 -10.34
CA LYS A 67 3.14 -2.34 -9.94
C LYS A 67 1.96 -1.85 -9.12
N LEU A 68 2.22 -1.41 -7.90
CA LEU A 68 1.22 -0.95 -6.95
C LEU A 68 1.57 0.45 -6.48
N ILE A 69 0.57 1.32 -6.48
CA ILE A 69 0.62 2.61 -5.81
C ILE A 69 0.02 2.40 -4.42
N LEU A 70 0.81 2.68 -3.39
CA LEU A 70 0.39 2.51 -2.00
C LEU A 70 0.17 3.88 -1.36
N LYS A 71 -1.02 4.05 -0.80
CA LYS A 71 -1.40 5.21 0.01
C LYS A 71 -1.49 4.80 1.47
N LEU A 72 -0.54 5.24 2.28
CA LEU A 72 -0.45 4.94 3.70
C LEU A 72 -1.39 5.85 4.49
N MET A 73 -2.04 5.28 5.51
CA MET A 73 -2.89 6.07 6.42
C MET A 73 -2.09 7.09 7.22
N ARG A 74 -0.83 6.77 7.55
CA ARG A 74 0.06 7.65 8.32
C ARG A 74 1.39 7.80 7.58
N PRO A 75 2.03 8.98 7.63
CA PRO A 75 3.33 9.18 7.02
C PRO A 75 4.38 8.34 7.74
N MET A 76 5.04 7.46 6.99
CA MET A 76 6.06 6.55 7.51
C MET A 76 7.40 6.81 6.84
N VAL A 77 8.48 6.45 7.54
CA VAL A 77 9.84 6.54 7.00
C VAL A 77 10.01 5.48 5.92
N LEU A 78 10.30 5.94 4.69
CA LEU A 78 10.45 5.11 3.51
C LEU A 78 11.57 5.66 2.62
N GLU A 79 12.37 4.76 2.08
CA GLU A 79 13.44 5.05 1.13
C GLU A 79 13.25 4.24 -0.15
N GLU A 80 13.75 4.76 -1.27
CA GLU A 80 13.76 4.04 -2.54
C GLU A 80 14.66 2.79 -2.44
N GLY A 81 14.17 1.66 -2.93
CA GLY A 81 14.83 0.35 -2.79
C GLY A 81 14.54 -0.36 -1.46
N GLN A 82 13.79 0.24 -0.54
CA GLN A 82 13.44 -0.41 0.72
C GLN A 82 12.46 -1.57 0.49
N ARG A 83 12.76 -2.72 1.10
CA ARG A 83 11.90 -3.92 1.04
C ARG A 83 10.79 -3.84 2.09
N PHE A 84 9.61 -4.31 1.73
CA PHE A 84 8.46 -4.41 2.62
C PHE A 84 7.64 -5.66 2.31
N THR A 85 6.73 -6.03 3.20
CA THR A 85 5.77 -7.09 2.99
C THR A 85 4.35 -6.56 3.14
N LEU A 86 3.44 -7.03 2.29
CA LEU A 86 2.01 -6.77 2.43
C LEU A 86 1.38 -7.96 3.15
N ARG A 87 0.57 -7.67 4.17
CA ARG A 87 -0.10 -8.65 4.99
C ARG A 87 -1.60 -8.41 5.00
N ASP A 88 -2.35 -9.49 4.97
CA ASP A 88 -3.79 -9.51 5.22
C ASP A 88 -4.01 -10.28 6.53
N GLY A 89 -4.14 -9.54 7.64
CA GLY A 89 -4.16 -10.11 8.98
C GLY A 89 -2.87 -10.86 9.32
N SER A 90 -2.95 -12.17 9.57
CA SER A 90 -1.80 -13.00 9.93
C SER A 90 -0.98 -13.45 8.73
N GLN A 91 -1.55 -13.47 7.51
CA GLN A 91 -0.93 -14.04 6.32
C GLN A 91 -0.17 -12.99 5.51
N THR A 92 1.04 -13.34 5.06
CA THR A 92 1.81 -12.52 4.12
C THR A 92 1.30 -12.75 2.72
N LEU A 93 0.88 -11.68 2.07
CA LEU A 93 0.26 -11.69 0.75
C LEU A 93 1.29 -11.46 -0.36
N GLY A 94 2.26 -10.59 -0.11
CA GLY A 94 3.27 -10.23 -1.10
C GLY A 94 4.53 -9.65 -0.48
N THR A 95 5.63 -9.73 -1.22
CA THR A 95 6.88 -9.05 -0.90
C THR A 95 7.15 -7.98 -1.94
N GLY A 96 7.45 -6.77 -1.49
CA GLY A 96 7.59 -5.60 -2.35
C GLY A 96 8.88 -4.84 -2.11
N VAL A 97 9.21 -4.02 -3.11
CA VAL A 97 10.29 -3.05 -3.07
C VAL A 97 9.72 -1.69 -3.45
N VAL A 98 10.07 -0.67 -2.67
CA VAL A 98 9.71 0.72 -2.98
C VAL A 98 10.49 1.13 -4.23
N SER A 99 9.79 1.44 -5.32
CA SER A 99 10.40 1.86 -6.57
C SER A 99 10.67 3.36 -6.54
N LYS A 100 9.65 4.15 -6.18
CA LYS A 100 9.72 5.61 -6.14
C LYS A 100 8.86 6.17 -5.02
N THR A 101 9.34 7.25 -4.42
CA THR A 101 8.52 8.04 -3.49
C THR A 101 7.74 9.11 -4.26
N LEU A 102 6.44 9.24 -3.99
CA LEU A 102 5.56 10.22 -4.63
C LEU A 102 5.35 11.43 -3.71
N PRO A 103 4.82 12.56 -4.24
CA PRO A 103 4.50 13.73 -3.43
C PRO A 103 3.50 13.37 -2.32
N THR A 104 3.61 14.08 -1.20
CA THR A 104 2.76 13.88 -0.02
C THR A 104 1.28 13.96 -0.37
N LEU A 105 0.48 13.04 0.17
CA LEU A 105 -0.97 13.04 -0.01
C LEU A 105 -1.58 14.35 0.49
N THR A 106 -2.51 14.89 -0.28
CA THR A 106 -3.28 16.06 0.10
C THR A 106 -4.22 15.73 1.27
N GLU A 107 -4.63 16.74 2.05
CA GLU A 107 -5.55 16.54 3.18
C GLU A 107 -6.87 15.86 2.75
N GLN A 108 -7.31 16.11 1.51
CA GLN A 108 -8.50 15.48 0.92
C GLN A 108 -8.32 13.96 0.73
N GLU A 109 -7.17 13.52 0.22
CA GLU A 109 -6.91 12.09 0.02
C GLU A 109 -6.70 11.34 1.35
N ARG A 110 -6.19 12.05 2.38
CA ARG A 110 -6.11 11.53 3.76
C ARG A 110 -7.48 11.36 4.41
N LEU A 111 -8.40 12.29 4.15
CA LEU A 111 -9.81 12.17 4.54
C LEU A 111 -10.46 10.97 3.84
N GLU A 112 -10.21 10.80 2.53
CA GLU A 112 -10.74 9.65 1.78
C GLU A 112 -10.23 8.30 2.28
N LEU A 113 -9.04 8.21 2.87
CA LEU A 113 -8.51 7.00 3.51
C LEU A 113 -9.20 6.65 4.83
N THR A 114 -9.75 7.67 5.51
CA THR A 114 -10.40 7.55 6.83
C THR A 114 -11.93 7.45 6.72
N GLU A 115 -12.49 8.00 5.65
CA GLU A 115 -13.89 7.92 5.29
C GLU A 115 -14.29 6.47 4.96
N GLY A 116 -15.22 5.90 5.76
CA GLY A 116 -15.71 4.54 5.55
C GLY A 116 -16.38 4.33 4.19
N LYS A 117 -16.49 3.07 3.73
CA LYS A 117 -17.03 2.65 2.41
C LYS A 117 -18.24 3.47 1.91
N LYS A 118 -19.17 3.83 2.81
CA LYS A 118 -20.36 4.65 2.51
C LYS A 118 -20.09 6.05 1.97
N ALA A 119 -19.01 6.72 2.40
CA ALA A 119 -18.67 8.06 1.93
C ALA A 119 -18.01 8.03 0.53
N ARG A 120 -17.22 6.99 0.26
CA ARG A 120 -16.64 6.73 -1.07
C ARG A 120 -17.70 6.36 -2.11
N GLU A 121 -18.66 5.51 -1.75
CA GLU A 121 -19.81 5.17 -2.61
C GLU A 121 -20.68 6.40 -2.91
N LYS A 122 -20.90 7.29 -1.93
CA LYS A 122 -21.61 8.56 -2.14
C LYS A 122 -20.88 9.50 -3.12
N LYS A 123 -19.54 9.60 -3.01
CA LYS A 123 -18.73 10.41 -3.94
C LYS A 123 -18.69 9.80 -5.35
N GLN A 124 -18.60 8.46 -5.48
CA GLN A 124 -18.70 7.79 -6.78
C GLN A 124 -20.09 7.90 -7.42
N ALA A 125 -21.16 7.93 -6.62
CA ALA A 125 -22.52 8.13 -7.10
C ALA A 125 -22.85 9.59 -7.44
N GLN A 126 -22.14 10.57 -6.86
CA GLN A 126 -22.30 12.00 -7.17
C GLN A 126 -21.45 12.47 -8.37
N ALA A 127 -20.47 11.66 -8.79
CA ALA A 127 -19.64 11.92 -9.97
C ALA A 127 -20.19 11.29 -11.27
N LYS A 128 -21.39 10.69 -11.21
CA LYS A 128 -22.20 10.24 -12.36
C LYS A 128 -23.44 11.11 -12.49
#